data_AF-A0A0K2B5X5-F1
#
_entry.id   AF-A0A0K2B5X5-F1
#
_cell.length_a   1.000
_cell.length_b   1.000
_cell.length_c   1.000
_cell.angle_alpha   90.00
_cell.angle_beta   90.00
_cell.angle_gamma   90.00
#
_symmetry.space_group_name_H-M   'P 1'
#
loop_
_entity.id
_entity.type
_entity.pdbx_description
1 polymer ?
#
loop_
_entity_poly.entity_id
_entity_poly.type
_entity_poly.pdbx_seq_one_letter_code
_entity_poly.pdbx_strand_id
1 'polypeptide(L)'
;MRTLHERMAGSLLDQMLYSPSAAQALAQTRQDLRGDRIPAAYRDRIGQTLRRAAYWPPVQAAAFLRVHTGLMSGEFAVSLLEVGEIPLADAARETNAERLKRLHPAFSARLNADQAGADADGELCWTQPIRAQRSTGSAPTQTDDGRSRAEIGPCEIPPGCVPLEVGATLPSRTLLHLIKHGGVARWPYESTVVALLWNAQSGGAA
;
A
#
# COMPACT_ATOMS: atom_id res chain seq x y z
N MET A 1 -22.85 6.30 6.25
CA MET A 1 -22.54 6.74 4.87
C MET A 1 -21.20 6.15 4.48
N ARG A 2 -21.06 5.51 3.30
CA ARG A 2 -19.78 4.95 2.85
C ARG A 2 -18.86 6.06 2.35
N THR A 3 -17.56 5.95 2.61
CA THR A 3 -16.57 6.90 2.08
C THR A 3 -16.35 6.70 0.58
N LEU A 4 -15.61 7.62 -0.07
CA LEU A 4 -15.29 7.49 -1.50
C LEU A 4 -14.52 6.18 -1.81
N HIS A 5 -13.48 5.87 -1.04
CA HIS A 5 -12.67 4.67 -1.25
C HIS A 5 -13.48 3.38 -1.09
N GLU A 6 -14.44 3.33 -0.17
CA GLU A 6 -15.32 2.17 0.00
C GLU A 6 -16.30 2.00 -1.15
N ARG A 7 -16.81 3.09 -1.74
CA ARG A 7 -17.67 3.03 -2.93
C ARG A 7 -16.90 2.53 -4.15
N MET A 8 -15.67 3.03 -4.34
CA MET A 8 -14.78 2.58 -5.40
C MET A 8 -14.47 1.07 -5.26
N ALA A 9 -14.10 0.63 -4.05
CA ALA A 9 -13.83 -0.79 -3.79
C ALA A 9 -15.09 -1.66 -3.90
N GLY A 10 -16.27 -1.14 -3.60
CA GLY A 10 -17.54 -1.82 -3.84
C GLY A 10 -17.78 -2.07 -5.34
N SER A 11 -17.57 -1.05 -6.16
CA SER A 11 -17.69 -1.17 -7.62
C SER A 11 -16.69 -2.17 -8.20
N LEU A 12 -15.45 -2.17 -7.68
CA LEU A 12 -14.43 -3.16 -8.02
C LEU A 12 -14.85 -4.59 -7.65
N LEU A 13 -15.40 -4.78 -6.45
CA LEU A 13 -15.90 -6.08 -6.02
C LEU A 13 -17.00 -6.58 -6.98
N ASP A 14 -17.97 -5.74 -7.32
CA ASP A 14 -19.05 -6.10 -8.22
C ASP A 14 -18.48 -6.54 -9.58
N GLN A 15 -17.53 -5.78 -10.14
CA GLN A 15 -16.84 -6.15 -11.39
C GLN A 15 -16.10 -7.50 -11.28
N MET A 16 -15.39 -7.75 -10.18
CA MET A 16 -14.70 -9.03 -9.95
C MET A 16 -15.69 -10.21 -9.90
N LEU A 17 -16.87 -10.02 -9.34
CA LEU A 17 -17.88 -11.07 -9.24
C LEU A 17 -18.50 -11.45 -10.59
N TYR A 18 -18.47 -10.56 -11.59
CA TYR A 18 -18.91 -10.86 -12.96
C TYR A 18 -17.88 -11.63 -13.79
N SER A 19 -16.64 -11.76 -13.33
CA SER A 19 -15.58 -12.51 -14.01
C SER A 19 -15.24 -13.78 -13.22
N PRO A 20 -15.46 -14.99 -13.78
CA PRO A 20 -15.19 -16.24 -13.05
C PRO A 20 -13.76 -16.35 -12.52
N SER A 21 -12.77 -15.93 -13.31
CA SER A 21 -11.36 -15.96 -12.91
C SER A 21 -11.05 -14.96 -11.79
N ALA A 22 -11.62 -13.75 -11.85
CA ALA A 22 -11.43 -12.74 -10.80
C ALA A 22 -12.15 -13.13 -9.50
N ALA A 23 -13.35 -13.69 -9.60
CA ALA A 23 -14.09 -14.24 -8.46
C ALA A 23 -13.32 -15.38 -7.78
N GLN A 24 -12.72 -16.29 -8.57
CA GLN A 24 -11.86 -17.36 -8.04
C GLN A 24 -10.62 -16.80 -7.35
N ALA A 25 -9.93 -15.83 -7.96
CA ALA A 25 -8.76 -15.18 -7.36
C ALA A 25 -9.13 -14.50 -6.02
N LEU A 26 -10.27 -13.80 -5.97
CA LEU A 26 -10.79 -13.19 -4.74
C LEU A 26 -11.09 -14.23 -3.66
N ALA A 27 -11.70 -15.36 -4.02
CA ALA A 27 -11.95 -16.45 -3.10
C ALA A 27 -10.65 -17.03 -2.52
N GLN A 28 -9.65 -17.27 -3.38
CA GLN A 28 -8.33 -17.76 -2.98
C GLN A 28 -7.62 -16.76 -2.05
N THR A 29 -7.56 -15.48 -2.42
CA THR A 29 -6.95 -14.43 -1.57
C THR A 29 -7.61 -14.34 -0.21
N ARG A 30 -8.94 -14.50 -0.13
CA ARG A 30 -9.64 -14.55 1.16
C ARG A 30 -9.26 -15.76 2.00
N GLN A 31 -9.05 -16.93 1.38
CA GLN A 31 -8.53 -18.10 2.08
C GLN A 31 -7.10 -17.86 2.59
N ASP A 32 -6.24 -17.25 1.77
CA ASP A 32 -4.85 -16.97 2.14
C ASP A 32 -4.74 -15.94 3.28
N LEU A 33 -5.59 -14.90 3.26
CA LEU A 33 -5.70 -13.93 4.36
C LEU A 33 -6.24 -14.55 5.66
N ARG A 34 -7.08 -15.59 5.56
CA ARG A 34 -7.59 -16.31 6.75
C ARG A 34 -6.59 -17.30 7.31
N GLY A 35 -5.84 -17.96 6.45
CA GLY A 35 -4.81 -18.92 6.83
C GLY A 35 -3.45 -18.29 7.16
N ASP A 36 -3.38 -16.95 7.25
CA ASP A 36 -2.14 -16.18 7.47
C ASP A 36 -0.99 -16.58 6.52
N ARG A 37 -1.34 -16.96 5.27
CA ARG A 37 -0.38 -17.37 4.24
C ARG A 37 0.34 -16.18 3.60
N ILE A 38 -0.20 -14.98 3.77
CA ILE A 38 0.41 -13.73 3.32
C ILE A 38 1.18 -13.12 4.49
N PRO A 39 2.51 -12.88 4.35
CA PRO A 39 3.31 -12.31 5.42
C PRO A 39 2.73 -10.99 5.94
N ALA A 40 2.63 -10.86 7.27
CA ALA A 40 2.03 -9.69 7.91
C ALA A 40 2.69 -8.38 7.47
N ALA A 41 4.03 -8.33 7.46
CA ALA A 41 4.77 -7.15 7.03
C ALA A 41 4.47 -6.73 5.57
N TYR A 42 4.20 -7.68 4.66
CA TYR A 42 3.80 -7.35 3.30
C TYR A 42 2.34 -6.88 3.26
N ARG A 43 1.45 -7.63 3.92
CA ARG A 43 0.02 -7.33 3.96
C ARG A 43 -0.25 -5.94 4.51
N ASP A 44 0.40 -5.57 5.61
CA ASP A 44 0.11 -4.35 6.36
C ASP A 44 0.58 -3.08 5.62
N ARG A 45 1.52 -3.22 4.68
CA ARG A 45 1.89 -2.16 3.71
C ARG A 45 0.74 -1.86 2.75
N ILE A 46 -0.06 -2.86 2.40
CA ILE A 46 -1.25 -2.67 1.55
C ILE A 46 -2.43 -2.18 2.40
N GLY A 47 -2.64 -2.76 3.57
CA GLY A 47 -3.65 -2.29 4.50
C GLY A 47 -3.65 -3.04 5.82
N GLN A 48 -4.07 -2.35 6.86
CA GLN A 48 -4.11 -2.84 8.23
C GLN A 48 -5.40 -2.34 8.89
N THR A 49 -6.06 -3.19 9.65
CA THR A 49 -7.26 -2.80 10.42
C THR A 49 -7.13 -3.26 11.85
N LEU A 50 -7.94 -2.72 12.77
CA LEU A 50 -8.01 -3.21 14.15
C LEU A 50 -8.42 -4.69 14.26
N ARG A 51 -9.07 -5.24 13.23
CA ARG A 51 -9.40 -6.67 13.14
C ARG A 51 -8.34 -7.41 12.33
N ARG A 52 -8.17 -8.71 12.62
CA ARG A 52 -7.35 -9.61 11.79
C ARG A 52 -7.86 -9.64 10.34
N ALA A 53 -6.94 -9.78 9.40
CA ALA A 53 -7.24 -9.81 7.98
C ALA A 53 -8.23 -10.92 7.55
N ALA A 54 -8.27 -12.02 8.31
CA ALA A 54 -9.25 -13.09 8.19
C ALA A 54 -10.72 -12.60 8.18
N TYR A 55 -10.99 -11.46 8.84
CA TYR A 55 -12.32 -10.88 9.00
C TYR A 55 -12.57 -9.66 8.13
N TRP A 56 -11.68 -9.37 7.17
CA TRP A 56 -11.90 -8.25 6.26
C TRP A 56 -13.17 -8.47 5.43
N PRO A 57 -14.03 -7.44 5.31
CA PRO A 57 -15.16 -7.46 4.41
C PRO A 57 -14.70 -7.79 2.97
N PRO A 58 -15.53 -8.46 2.15
CA PRO A 58 -15.19 -8.78 0.76
C PRO A 58 -14.67 -7.58 -0.04
N VAL A 59 -15.24 -6.39 0.20
CA VAL A 59 -14.81 -5.12 -0.41
C VAL A 59 -13.34 -4.79 -0.12
N GLN A 60 -12.87 -5.00 1.12
CA GLN A 60 -11.48 -4.74 1.48
C GLN A 60 -10.55 -5.84 0.95
N ALA A 61 -11.01 -7.09 0.89
CA ALA A 61 -10.26 -8.17 0.25
C ALA A 61 -10.09 -7.96 -1.26
N ALA A 62 -11.11 -7.43 -1.95
CA ALA A 62 -11.03 -7.07 -3.36
C ALA A 62 -10.03 -5.93 -3.60
N ALA A 63 -10.07 -4.88 -2.78
CA ALA A 63 -9.08 -3.80 -2.86
C ALA A 63 -7.66 -4.31 -2.58
N PHE A 64 -7.49 -5.15 -1.55
CA PHE A 64 -6.22 -5.81 -1.27
C PHE A 64 -5.71 -6.61 -2.47
N LEU A 65 -6.55 -7.47 -3.06
CA LEU A 65 -6.21 -8.27 -4.23
C LEU A 65 -5.76 -7.39 -5.39
N ARG A 66 -6.43 -6.25 -5.62
CA ARG A 66 -6.07 -5.33 -6.71
C ARG A 66 -4.71 -4.66 -6.51
N VAL A 67 -4.38 -4.27 -5.27
CA VAL A 67 -3.05 -3.72 -4.95
C VAL A 67 -1.99 -4.83 -5.04
N HIS A 68 -2.28 -6.00 -4.48
CA HIS A 68 -1.39 -7.15 -4.55
C HIS A 68 -1.05 -7.54 -5.99
N THR A 69 -2.06 -7.71 -6.83
CA THR A 69 -1.87 -8.03 -8.26
C THR A 69 -1.14 -6.92 -9.01
N GLY A 70 -1.39 -5.65 -8.68
CA GLY A 70 -0.63 -4.53 -9.25
C GLY A 70 0.85 -4.56 -8.88
N LEU A 71 1.20 -4.92 -7.63
CA LEU A 71 2.59 -5.11 -7.23
C LEU A 71 3.23 -6.32 -7.94
N MET A 72 2.47 -7.42 -8.08
CA MET A 72 2.94 -8.65 -8.72
C MET A 72 3.09 -8.53 -10.24
N SER A 73 2.29 -7.70 -10.90
CA SER A 73 2.38 -7.45 -12.34
C SER A 73 3.36 -6.33 -12.70
N GLY A 74 3.87 -5.62 -11.69
CA GLY A 74 4.66 -4.42 -11.91
C GLY A 74 3.82 -3.22 -12.33
N GLU A 75 2.51 -3.23 -12.20
CA GLU A 75 1.75 -1.98 -12.29
C GLU A 75 2.17 -1.00 -11.18
N PHE A 76 2.40 -1.54 -9.98
CA PHE A 76 2.86 -0.79 -8.82
C PHE A 76 4.30 -1.16 -8.45
N ALA A 77 5.07 -0.16 -8.07
CA ALA A 77 6.41 -0.29 -7.52
C ALA A 77 6.39 -0.02 -6.01
N VAL A 78 7.43 -0.46 -5.31
CA VAL A 78 7.60 -0.24 -3.87
C VAL A 78 9.01 0.21 -3.54
N SER A 79 9.15 1.22 -2.69
CA SER A 79 10.39 1.54 -1.98
C SER A 79 10.16 1.45 -0.48
N LEU A 80 11.15 0.97 0.26
CA LEU A 80 11.07 0.79 1.70
C LEU A 80 12.01 1.80 2.37
N LEU A 81 11.42 2.74 3.09
CA LEU A 81 12.13 3.86 3.71
C LEU A 81 12.25 3.59 5.21
N GLU A 82 13.47 3.47 5.72
CA GLU A 82 13.70 3.20 7.14
C GLU A 82 13.42 4.46 7.97
N VAL A 83 12.57 4.33 9.00
CA VAL A 83 12.36 5.32 10.06
C VAL A 83 13.11 4.90 11.32
N GLY A 84 13.24 3.58 11.55
CA GLY A 84 13.86 2.99 12.74
C GLY A 84 12.92 2.90 13.95
N GLU A 85 11.68 3.35 13.82
CA GLU A 85 10.69 3.44 14.90
C GLU A 85 9.32 3.01 14.40
N ILE A 86 8.48 2.49 15.30
CA ILE A 86 7.09 2.15 14.99
C ILE A 86 6.18 3.37 15.17
N PRO A 87 5.04 3.48 14.46
CA PRO A 87 4.10 4.55 14.72
C PRO A 87 3.35 4.30 16.02
N LEU A 88 3.02 5.37 16.75
CA LEU A 88 2.14 5.35 17.91
C LEU A 88 0.69 5.59 17.49
N ALA A 89 -0.23 5.37 18.43
CA ALA A 89 -1.66 5.69 18.26
C ALA A 89 -1.87 7.16 17.85
N ASP A 90 -3.01 7.43 17.20
CA ASP A 90 -3.32 8.73 16.58
C ASP A 90 -3.24 9.92 17.54
N ALA A 91 -3.51 9.71 18.84
CA ALA A 91 -3.39 10.73 19.88
C ALA A 91 -1.95 11.25 20.06
N ALA A 92 -0.93 10.47 19.67
CA ALA A 92 0.49 10.84 19.75
C ALA A 92 1.03 11.38 18.41
N ARG A 93 0.20 12.11 17.66
CA ARG A 93 0.53 12.62 16.32
C ARG A 93 1.80 13.47 16.29
N GLU A 94 2.00 14.36 17.25
CA GLU A 94 3.22 15.17 17.33
C GLU A 94 4.47 14.29 17.47
N THR A 95 4.40 13.26 18.31
CA THR A 95 5.49 12.29 18.45
C THR A 95 5.74 11.51 17.16
N ASN A 96 4.68 11.12 16.44
CA ASN A 96 4.83 10.47 15.14
C ASN A 96 5.48 11.42 14.10
N ALA A 97 5.11 12.70 14.10
CA ALA A 97 5.73 13.71 13.23
C ALA A 97 7.22 13.88 13.54
N GLU A 98 7.61 13.93 14.82
CA GLU A 98 9.02 13.97 15.22
C GLU A 98 9.79 12.71 14.79
N ARG A 99 9.18 11.53 14.94
CA ARG A 99 9.78 10.26 14.48
C ARG A 99 10.03 10.27 12.97
N LEU A 100 9.09 10.78 12.18
CA LEU A 100 9.22 10.85 10.73
C LEU A 100 10.36 11.77 10.27
N LYS A 101 10.83 12.72 11.10
CA LYS A 101 12.03 13.52 10.80
C LYS A 101 13.32 12.69 10.74
N ARG A 102 13.29 11.43 11.22
CA ARG A 102 14.42 10.48 11.15
C ARG A 102 14.55 9.78 9.80
N LEU A 103 13.57 9.94 8.91
CA LEU A 103 13.72 9.55 7.52
C LEU A 103 14.98 10.19 6.92
N HIS A 104 15.51 9.57 5.87
CA HIS A 104 16.64 10.14 5.14
C HIS A 104 16.36 11.60 4.73
N PRO A 105 17.34 12.53 4.79
CA PRO A 105 17.11 13.97 4.54
C PRO A 105 16.53 14.34 3.17
N ALA A 106 16.56 13.41 2.21
CA ALA A 106 15.89 13.57 0.91
C ALA A 106 14.35 13.58 1.02
N PHE A 107 13.80 13.18 2.17
CA PHE A 107 12.37 13.07 2.43
C PHE A 107 11.90 14.13 3.42
N SER A 108 10.70 14.66 3.19
CA SER A 108 9.98 15.51 4.13
C SER A 108 8.60 14.94 4.34
N ALA A 109 8.26 14.62 5.59
CA ALA A 109 6.94 14.14 5.97
C ALA A 109 6.21 15.20 6.80
N ARG A 110 4.92 15.39 6.56
CA ARG A 110 4.05 16.30 7.31
C ARG A 110 2.77 15.57 7.66
N LEU A 111 2.33 15.67 8.91
CA LEU A 111 1.03 15.15 9.36
C LEU A 111 0.03 16.30 9.48
N ASN A 112 -1.20 16.06 9.04
CA ASN A 112 -2.30 17.01 9.10
C ASN A 112 -2.74 17.18 10.56
N ALA A 113 -2.80 18.43 11.03
CA ALA A 113 -3.24 18.75 12.38
C ALA A 113 -4.73 18.41 12.58
N ASP A 114 -5.56 18.73 11.59
CA ASP A 114 -7.01 18.53 11.63
C ASP A 114 -7.41 17.32 10.78
N GLN A 115 -7.76 16.22 11.46
CA GLN A 115 -8.12 14.96 10.81
C GLN A 115 -9.62 14.85 10.46
N ALA A 116 -10.44 15.82 10.87
CA ALA A 116 -11.88 15.78 10.70
C ALA A 116 -12.26 15.87 9.21
N GLY A 117 -12.32 14.72 8.56
CA GLY A 117 -12.68 14.59 7.14
C GLY A 117 -11.50 14.64 6.16
N ALA A 118 -10.25 14.61 6.64
CA ALA A 118 -9.08 14.55 5.76
C ALA A 118 -9.02 13.19 5.01
N ASP A 119 -8.71 13.25 3.71
CA ASP A 119 -8.58 12.06 2.85
C ASP A 119 -7.33 11.20 3.19
N ALA A 120 -6.36 11.78 3.91
CA ALA A 120 -5.11 11.15 4.36
C ALA A 120 -4.60 11.78 5.67
N ASP A 121 -3.73 11.07 6.39
CA ASP A 121 -3.13 11.55 7.66
C ASP A 121 -2.07 12.63 7.45
N GLY A 122 -1.49 12.71 6.25
CA GLY A 122 -0.43 13.63 5.94
C GLY A 122 0.07 13.50 4.51
N GLU A 123 1.30 13.94 4.29
CA GLU A 123 1.99 13.91 3.00
C GLU A 123 3.47 13.55 3.20
N LEU A 124 4.03 12.79 2.26
CA LEU A 124 5.46 12.50 2.16
C LEU A 124 5.97 13.05 0.82
N CYS A 125 6.96 13.92 0.87
CA CYS A 125 7.58 14.59 -0.28
C CYS A 125 9.06 14.28 -0.40
N TRP A 126 9.60 14.37 -1.62
CA TRP A 126 11.03 14.25 -1.91
C TRP A 126 11.42 15.07 -3.15
N THR A 127 12.68 15.49 -3.21
CA THR A 127 13.20 16.37 -4.27
C THR A 127 14.15 15.69 -5.25
N GLN A 128 14.57 14.45 -4.96
CA GLN A 128 15.48 13.67 -5.78
C GLN A 128 14.82 12.34 -6.19
N PRO A 129 15.08 11.82 -7.39
CA PRO A 129 14.51 10.54 -7.80
C PRO A 129 14.81 9.41 -6.81
N ILE A 130 13.83 8.55 -6.55
CA ILE A 130 13.95 7.42 -5.63
C ILE A 130 14.07 6.13 -6.41
N ARG A 131 14.98 5.26 -5.96
CA ARG A 131 15.01 3.87 -6.44
C ARG A 131 13.93 3.04 -5.73
N ALA A 132 13.12 2.39 -6.54
CA ALA A 132 12.09 1.46 -6.13
C ALA A 132 12.30 0.10 -6.79
N GLN A 133 11.64 -0.90 -6.22
CA GLN A 133 11.55 -2.25 -6.74
C GLN A 133 10.20 -2.43 -7.42
N ARG A 134 10.22 -3.04 -8.60
CA ARG A 134 9.03 -3.27 -9.42
C ARG A 134 9.11 -4.67 -10.00
N SER A 135 8.02 -5.42 -9.99
CA SER A 135 8.02 -6.68 -10.74
C SER A 135 8.17 -6.41 -12.24
N THR A 136 8.94 -7.23 -12.94
CA THR A 136 9.10 -7.14 -14.40
C THR A 136 7.88 -7.67 -15.15
N GLY A 137 6.97 -8.38 -14.47
CA GLY A 137 5.86 -9.10 -15.09
C GLY A 137 6.29 -10.38 -15.82
N SER A 138 7.59 -10.70 -15.85
CA SER A 138 8.13 -11.97 -16.33
C SER A 138 7.58 -13.14 -15.52
N ALA A 139 7.56 -14.32 -16.14
CA ALA A 139 7.25 -15.55 -15.43
C ALA A 139 8.13 -15.69 -14.18
N PRO A 140 7.56 -16.02 -13.01
CA PRO A 140 8.34 -16.11 -11.79
C PRO A 140 9.42 -17.17 -11.93
N THR A 141 10.63 -16.86 -11.47
CA THR A 141 11.71 -17.83 -11.42
C THR A 141 11.53 -18.74 -10.22
N GLN A 142 11.84 -20.02 -10.42
CA GLN A 142 11.87 -20.98 -9.33
C GLN A 142 13.17 -20.76 -8.56
N THR A 143 13.07 -20.50 -7.27
CA THR A 143 14.22 -20.39 -6.38
C THR A 143 14.67 -21.77 -5.90
N ASP A 144 15.90 -21.88 -5.40
CA ASP A 144 16.49 -23.15 -4.93
C ASP A 144 15.68 -23.83 -3.80
N ASP A 145 14.85 -23.07 -3.09
CA ASP A 145 13.90 -23.56 -2.08
C ASP A 145 12.55 -24.04 -2.67
N GLY A 146 12.47 -24.15 -4.00
CA GLY A 146 11.28 -24.59 -4.74
C GLY A 146 10.16 -23.54 -4.82
N ARG A 147 10.35 -22.33 -4.29
CA ARG A 147 9.34 -21.26 -4.33
C ARG A 147 9.39 -20.51 -5.65
N SER A 148 8.25 -19.99 -6.09
CA SER A 148 8.19 -19.09 -7.24
C SER A 148 8.30 -17.65 -6.74
N ARG A 149 9.24 -16.88 -7.30
CA ARG A 149 9.38 -15.45 -7.00
C ARG A 149 9.26 -14.63 -8.26
N ALA A 150 8.49 -13.54 -8.18
CA ALA A 150 8.47 -12.56 -9.26
C ALA A 150 9.87 -12.00 -9.46
N GLU A 151 10.29 -11.88 -10.72
CA GLU A 151 11.50 -11.15 -11.05
C GLU A 151 11.27 -9.66 -10.75
N ILE A 152 12.23 -9.06 -10.04
CA ILE A 152 12.17 -7.68 -9.57
C ILE A 152 13.26 -6.87 -10.29
N GLY A 153 12.84 -5.83 -10.99
CA GLY A 153 13.73 -4.85 -11.62
C GLY A 153 13.73 -3.51 -10.87
N PRO A 154 14.76 -2.67 -11.12
CA PRO A 154 14.78 -1.30 -10.63
C PRO A 154 13.70 -0.46 -11.34
N CYS A 155 13.08 0.45 -10.60
CA CYS A 155 12.19 1.49 -11.11
C CYS A 155 12.59 2.80 -10.46
N GLU A 156 12.64 3.88 -11.24
CA GLU A 156 12.88 5.21 -10.71
C GLU A 156 11.54 5.92 -10.50
N ILE A 157 11.36 6.50 -9.31
CA ILE A 157 10.21 7.34 -8.97
C ILE A 157 10.68 8.80 -9.05
N PRO A 158 10.07 9.65 -9.89
CA PRO A 158 10.47 11.05 -10.02
C PRO A 158 10.19 11.84 -8.73
N PRO A 159 10.86 12.99 -8.51
CA PRO A 159 10.54 13.93 -7.42
C PRO A 159 9.04 14.24 -7.31
N GLY A 160 8.51 14.32 -6.10
CA GLY A 160 7.09 14.53 -5.90
C GLY A 160 6.63 14.40 -4.46
N CYS A 161 5.32 14.36 -4.27
CA CYS A 161 4.65 14.16 -2.99
C CYS A 161 3.54 13.13 -3.15
N VAL A 162 3.29 12.33 -2.10
CA VAL A 162 2.15 11.40 -2.04
C VAL A 162 1.46 11.49 -0.68
N PRO A 163 0.17 11.12 -0.61
CA PRO A 163 -0.53 10.94 0.66
C PRO A 163 0.24 10.00 1.59
N LEU A 164 0.33 10.38 2.87
CA LEU A 164 0.90 9.58 3.95
C LEU A 164 -0.23 9.08 4.85
N GLU A 165 -0.16 7.79 5.17
CA GLU A 165 -1.13 7.05 5.95
C GLU A 165 -0.39 6.31 7.07
N VAL A 166 -0.73 6.61 8.33
CA VAL A 166 -0.03 6.14 9.53
C VAL A 166 -0.92 5.19 10.30
N GLY A 167 -0.38 4.05 10.71
CA GLY A 167 -1.11 3.04 11.46
C GLY A 167 -2.15 2.30 10.61
N ALA A 168 -3.36 2.15 11.16
CA ALA A 168 -4.43 1.35 10.58
C ALA A 168 -5.10 2.07 9.40
N THR A 169 -4.85 1.59 8.18
CA THR A 169 -5.49 2.09 6.95
C THR A 169 -6.11 0.94 6.18
N LEU A 170 -7.35 1.14 5.73
CA LEU A 170 -8.08 0.16 4.93
C LEU A 170 -7.41 -0.06 3.56
N PRO A 171 -7.32 -1.30 3.05
CA PRO A 171 -6.79 -1.59 1.71
C PRO A 171 -7.43 -0.74 0.59
N SER A 172 -8.74 -0.47 0.69
CA SER A 172 -9.45 0.41 -0.25
C SER A 172 -8.91 1.83 -0.31
N ARG A 173 -8.41 2.38 0.81
CA ARG A 173 -7.83 3.73 0.85
C ARG A 173 -6.46 3.76 0.18
N THR A 174 -5.62 2.77 0.45
CA THR A 174 -4.35 2.57 -0.28
C THR A 174 -4.59 2.49 -1.79
N LEU A 175 -5.59 1.72 -2.22
CA LEU A 175 -5.95 1.63 -3.64
C LEU A 175 -6.43 2.98 -4.21
N LEU A 176 -7.25 3.73 -3.46
CA LEU A 176 -7.71 5.05 -3.87
C LEU A 176 -6.52 5.96 -4.15
N HIS A 177 -5.54 6.00 -3.25
CA HIS A 177 -4.37 6.85 -3.40
C HIS A 177 -3.50 6.45 -4.59
N LEU A 178 -3.28 5.15 -4.80
CA LEU A 178 -2.55 4.66 -5.98
C LEU A 178 -3.20 5.05 -7.32
N ILE A 179 -4.54 5.08 -7.37
CA ILE A 179 -5.28 5.44 -8.59
C ILE A 179 -5.38 6.96 -8.76
N LYS A 180 -5.73 7.68 -7.70
CA LYS A 180 -6.03 9.12 -7.74
C LYS A 180 -4.78 10.00 -7.68
N HIS A 181 -3.80 9.60 -6.86
CA HIS A 181 -2.61 10.40 -6.54
C HIS A 181 -1.33 9.81 -7.14
N GLY A 182 -1.41 8.66 -7.81
CA GLY A 182 -0.24 7.99 -8.40
C GLY A 182 0.67 7.30 -7.39
N GLY A 183 0.38 7.39 -6.09
CA GLY A 183 1.20 6.79 -5.04
C GLY A 183 0.63 6.99 -3.63
N VAL A 184 1.24 6.31 -2.65
CA VAL A 184 0.93 6.44 -1.23
C VAL A 184 2.11 5.98 -0.38
N ALA A 185 2.38 6.71 0.69
CA ALA A 185 3.31 6.32 1.74
C ALA A 185 2.55 5.65 2.89
N ARG A 186 2.90 4.41 3.23
CA ARG A 186 2.24 3.61 4.27
C ARG A 186 3.19 3.29 5.40
N TRP A 187 2.91 3.81 6.59
CA TRP A 187 3.64 3.46 7.81
C TRP A 187 2.72 2.69 8.77
N PRO A 188 2.58 1.37 8.62
CA PRO A 188 1.66 0.58 9.44
C PRO A 188 2.17 0.42 10.88
N TYR A 189 1.27 0.12 11.81
CA TYR A 189 1.66 -0.27 13.16
C TYR A 189 2.60 -1.48 13.12
N GLU A 190 3.50 -1.54 14.10
CA GLU A 190 4.53 -2.58 14.24
C GLU A 190 5.63 -2.57 13.17
N SER A 191 5.67 -1.56 12.29
CA SER A 191 6.72 -1.43 11.27
C SER A 191 7.65 -0.25 11.54
N THR A 192 8.95 -0.49 11.44
CA THR A 192 9.99 0.57 11.45
C THR A 192 10.19 1.24 10.10
N VAL A 193 9.38 0.86 9.10
CA VAL A 193 9.56 1.22 7.69
C VAL A 193 8.29 1.88 7.16
N VAL A 194 8.47 2.95 6.38
CA VAL A 194 7.44 3.51 5.52
C VAL A 194 7.56 2.84 4.15
N ALA A 195 6.50 2.16 3.70
CA ALA A 195 6.41 1.64 2.34
C ALA A 195 5.86 2.72 1.40
N LEU A 196 6.68 3.21 0.49
CA LEU A 196 6.26 4.07 -0.62
C LEU A 196 5.78 3.17 -1.75
N LEU A 197 4.47 3.09 -1.94
CA LEU A 197 3.85 2.42 -3.09
C LEU A 197 3.63 3.45 -4.20
N TRP A 198 4.03 3.13 -5.42
CA TRP A 198 3.97 4.03 -6.55
C TRP A 198 3.31 3.37 -7.74
N ASN A 199 2.42 4.08 -8.42
CA ASN A 199 1.83 3.61 -9.66
C ASN A 199 2.77 3.95 -10.83
N ALA A 200 3.41 2.91 -11.36
CA ALA A 200 4.40 3.03 -12.42
C ALA A 200 3.78 3.45 -13.77
N GLN A 201 2.45 3.35 -13.91
CA GLN A 201 1.73 3.75 -15.12
C GLN A 201 1.39 5.25 -15.13
N SER A 202 1.32 5.90 -13.96
CA SER A 202 1.02 7.33 -13.86
C SER A 202 2.20 8.25 -14.19
N GLY A 203 3.43 7.73 -14.28
CA GLY A 203 4.64 8.52 -14.56
C GLY A 203 4.80 9.06 -15.99
N GLY A 204 3.76 8.96 -16.83
CA GLY A 204 3.74 9.45 -18.22
C GLY A 204 2.97 10.76 -18.45
N ALA A 205 2.39 11.36 -17.41
CA ALA A 205 1.67 12.63 -17.50
C ALA A 205 2.23 13.63 -16.48
N ALA A 206 3.28 14.35 -16.89
CA ALA A 206 3.72 15.60 -16.29
C ALA A 206 3.57 16.70 -17.33
#